data_AF-A0A6A0GS29-F1
#
_entry.id   AF-A0A6A0GS29-F1
#
_cell.length_a   1.000
_cell.length_b   1.000
_cell.length_c   1.000
_cell.angle_alpha   90.00
_cell.angle_beta   90.00
_cell.angle_gamma   90.00
#
_symmetry.space_group_name_H-M   'P 1'
#
loop_
_entity.id
_entity.type
_entity.pdbx_description
1 polymer ?
#
loop_
_entity_poly.entity_id
_entity_poly.type
_entity_poly.pdbx_seq_one_letter_code
_entity_poly.pdbx_strand_id
1 'polypeptide(L)'
;MSGSALSSWAEVQDGISVTARLARALNCSLPSDLREQHPETIVCLRNLSAQTLVNAPLPKYKFASLFGPSVDGVVVTADYRIRLARVRGMMSGVKV
;
A
#
# COMPACT_ATOMS: atom_id res chain seq x y z
N MET A 1 21.87 9.18 -0.98
CA MET A 1 20.43 8.93 -0.73
C MET A 1 19.84 8.37 -2.02
N SER A 2 19.33 7.13 -2.04
CA SER A 2 19.11 6.35 -3.28
C SER A 2 17.67 5.82 -3.46
N GLY A 3 16.67 6.62 -3.10
CA GLY A 3 15.25 6.25 -3.18
C GLY A 3 14.39 7.34 -3.81
N SER A 4 13.25 6.96 -4.39
CA SER A 4 12.28 7.88 -5.00
C SER A 4 10.85 7.38 -4.76
N ALA A 5 9.92 8.29 -4.49
CA ALA A 5 8.49 7.99 -4.39
C ALA A 5 7.86 7.57 -5.74
N LEU A 6 8.59 7.72 -6.85
CA LEU A 6 8.16 7.25 -8.18
C LEU A 6 8.61 5.82 -8.50
N SER A 7 9.45 5.21 -7.66
CA SER A 7 9.87 3.82 -7.82
C SER A 7 8.70 2.85 -7.71
N SER A 8 8.76 1.71 -8.41
CA SER A 8 7.70 0.69 -8.41
C SER A 8 7.41 0.08 -7.04
N TRP A 9 8.37 0.14 -6.12
CA TRP A 9 8.29 -0.41 -4.77
C TRP A 9 7.84 0.62 -3.71
N ALA A 10 7.71 1.90 -4.07
CA ALA A 10 7.43 2.97 -3.11
C ALA A 10 5.94 3.12 -2.76
N GLU A 11 5.04 2.57 -3.59
CA GLU A 11 3.59 2.62 -3.42
C GLU A 11 3.00 1.21 -3.52
N VAL A 12 2.02 0.91 -2.67
CA VAL A 12 1.17 -0.26 -2.79
C VAL A 12 0.02 0.04 -3.76
N GLN A 13 0.00 -0.64 -4.91
CA GLN A 13 -1.01 -0.40 -5.95
C GLN A 13 -2.40 -0.96 -5.62
N ASP A 14 -2.47 -2.06 -4.88
CA ASP A 14 -3.74 -2.73 -4.55
C ASP A 14 -3.76 -3.18 -3.09
N GLY A 15 -3.94 -2.20 -2.20
CA GLY A 15 -3.97 -2.44 -0.75
C GLY A 15 -5.15 -3.31 -0.30
N ILE A 16 -6.29 -3.23 -1.01
CA ILE A 16 -7.49 -4.00 -0.69
C ILE A 16 -7.23 -5.49 -0.92
N SER A 17 -6.67 -5.88 -2.07
CA SER A 17 -6.43 -7.30 -2.33
C SER A 17 -5.35 -7.89 -1.43
N VAL A 18 -4.31 -7.12 -1.08
CA VAL A 18 -3.29 -7.56 -0.12
C VAL A 18 -3.91 -7.78 1.26
N THR A 19 -4.74 -6.83 1.73
CA THR A 19 -5.43 -6.95 3.02
C THR A 19 -6.40 -8.14 3.04
N ALA A 20 -7.13 -8.37 1.93
CA ALA A 20 -8.03 -9.51 1.81
C ALA A 20 -7.29 -10.87 1.79
N ARG A 21 -6.06 -10.91 1.26
CA ARG A 21 -5.21 -12.12 1.35
C ARG A 21 -4.73 -12.35 2.78
N LEU A 22 -4.31 -11.29 3.48
CA LEU A 22 -3.91 -11.36 4.88
C LEU A 22 -5.06 -11.86 5.76
N ALA A 23 -6.26 -11.28 5.60
CA ALA A 23 -7.46 -11.68 6.33
C ALA A 23 -7.78 -13.17 6.12
N ARG A 24 -7.78 -13.64 4.86
CA ARG A 24 -7.99 -15.07 4.56
C ARG A 24 -6.94 -15.98 5.16
N ALA A 25 -5.67 -15.59 5.10
CA ALA A 25 -4.56 -16.37 5.66
C ALA A 25 -4.65 -16.52 7.19
N LEU A 26 -5.36 -15.61 7.86
CA LEU A 26 -5.50 -15.55 9.31
C LEU A 26 -6.94 -15.85 9.78
N ASN A 27 -7.77 -16.42 8.90
CA ASN A 27 -9.16 -16.80 9.17
C ASN A 27 -10.06 -15.63 9.64
N CYS A 28 -9.77 -14.40 9.24
CA CYS A 28 -10.69 -13.27 9.40
C CYS A 28 -11.73 -13.27 8.28
N SER A 29 -12.98 -12.91 8.62
CA SER A 29 -14.07 -12.82 7.66
C SER A 29 -13.79 -11.73 6.61
N LEU A 30 -14.32 -11.95 5.41
CA LEU A 30 -14.38 -10.96 4.34
C LEU A 30 -15.84 -10.76 3.95
N PRO A 31 -16.23 -9.56 3.53
CA PRO A 31 -17.56 -9.33 2.97
C PRO A 31 -17.66 -9.80 1.53
N SER A 32 -18.89 -9.80 1.02
CA SER A 32 -19.23 -10.20 -0.34
C SER A 32 -18.61 -9.28 -1.41
N ASP A 33 -18.57 -7.97 -1.15
CA ASP A 33 -17.90 -7.00 -2.02
C ASP A 33 -16.72 -6.35 -1.27
N LEU A 34 -15.50 -6.52 -1.80
CA LEU A 34 -14.28 -5.94 -1.23
C LEU A 34 -14.20 -4.42 -1.41
N ARG A 35 -15.10 -3.79 -2.17
CA ARG A 35 -15.17 -2.34 -2.34
C ARG A 35 -15.91 -1.63 -1.21
N GLU A 36 -16.68 -2.38 -0.43
CA GLU A 36 -17.40 -1.85 0.73
C GLU A 36 -16.46 -1.58 1.91
N GLN A 37 -17.02 -1.09 3.02
CA GLN A 37 -16.26 -0.94 4.27
C GLN A 37 -16.26 -2.27 5.05
N HIS A 38 -15.11 -2.61 5.64
CA HIS A 38 -14.89 -3.93 6.26
C HIS A 38 -14.56 -3.82 7.75
N PRO A 39 -15.39 -3.17 8.58
CA PRO A 39 -15.05 -2.90 9.98
C PRO A 39 -14.76 -4.18 10.77
N GLU A 40 -15.54 -5.25 10.55
CA GLU A 40 -15.36 -6.54 11.21
C GLU A 40 -14.03 -7.22 10.86
N THR A 41 -13.63 -7.17 9.59
CA THR A 41 -12.32 -7.67 9.15
C THR A 41 -11.19 -6.93 9.85
N ILE A 42 -11.31 -5.60 9.98
CA ILE A 42 -10.31 -4.77 10.66
C ILE A 42 -10.27 -5.06 12.16
N VAL A 43 -11.42 -5.24 12.81
CA VAL A 43 -11.49 -5.63 14.23
C VAL A 43 -10.82 -6.99 14.45
N CYS A 44 -11.11 -7.97 13.60
CA CYS A 44 -10.45 -9.28 13.65
C CYS A 44 -8.93 -9.17 13.53
N LEU A 45 -8.43 -8.47 12.52
CA LEU A 45 -6.99 -8.28 12.31
C LEU A 45 -6.31 -7.55 13.46
N ARG A 46 -6.99 -6.58 14.09
CA ARG A 46 -6.49 -5.83 15.26
C ARG A 46 -6.38 -6.68 16.53
N ASN A 47 -7.18 -7.75 16.64
CA ASN A 47 -7.15 -8.66 17.79
C ASN A 47 -6.03 -9.70 17.70
N LEU A 48 -5.35 -9.82 16.55
CA LEU A 48 -4.22 -10.72 16.36
C LEU A 48 -2.92 -10.09 16.87
N SER A 49 -1.98 -10.93 17.31
CA SER A 49 -0.66 -10.45 17.72
C SER A 49 0.13 -9.91 16.53
N ALA A 50 1.00 -8.93 16.79
CA ALA A 50 1.91 -8.41 15.76
C ALA A 50 2.77 -9.52 15.13
N GLN A 51 3.22 -10.50 15.94
CA GLN A 51 3.99 -11.64 15.46
C GLN A 51 3.18 -12.50 14.48
N THR A 52 1.89 -12.71 14.75
CA THR A 52 0.98 -13.43 13.85
C THR A 52 0.81 -12.69 12.52
N LEU A 53 0.62 -11.37 12.57
CA LEU A 53 0.43 -10.54 11.37
C LEU A 53 1.68 -10.50 10.49
N VAL A 54 2.86 -10.31 11.10
CA VAL A 54 4.14 -10.21 10.37
C VAL A 54 4.56 -11.54 9.75
N ASN A 55 4.27 -12.66 10.41
CA ASN A 55 4.63 -14.01 9.93
C ASN A 55 3.55 -14.64 9.02
N ALA A 56 2.50 -13.92 8.67
CA ALA A 56 1.44 -14.44 7.82
C ALA A 56 1.99 -14.87 6.44
N PRO A 57 1.51 -16.00 5.88
CA PRO A 57 2.02 -16.54 4.63
C PRO A 57 1.50 -15.74 3.42
N LEU A 58 2.19 -14.65 3.08
CA LEU A 58 1.88 -13.79 1.94
C LEU A 58 2.90 -13.94 0.80
N PRO A 59 2.47 -13.76 -0.47
CA PRO A 59 3.36 -13.89 -1.63
C PRO A 59 4.36 -12.75 -1.71
N LYS A 60 5.62 -13.04 -1.99
CA LYS A 60 6.65 -12.02 -2.21
C LYS A 60 6.67 -11.59 -3.68
N TYR A 61 6.73 -10.28 -3.92
CA TYR A 61 6.92 -9.72 -5.26
C TYR A 61 8.36 -9.24 -5.45
N LYS A 62 8.89 -9.33 -6.69
CA LYS A 62 10.27 -8.92 -6.99
C LYS A 62 10.48 -7.40 -6.96
N PHE A 63 9.48 -6.62 -7.39
CA PHE A 63 9.62 -5.17 -7.62
C PHE A 63 8.48 -4.34 -7.03
N ALA A 64 7.66 -4.93 -6.16
CA ALA A 64 6.50 -4.28 -5.55
C ALA A 64 6.43 -4.61 -4.06
N SER A 65 5.93 -3.65 -3.28
CA SER A 65 5.71 -3.81 -1.84
C SER A 65 4.29 -4.27 -1.58
N LEU A 66 4.11 -5.22 -0.64
CA LEU A 66 2.78 -5.65 -0.19
C LEU A 66 2.16 -4.61 0.76
N PHE A 67 2.96 -4.12 1.70
CA PHE A 67 2.57 -3.14 2.71
C PHE A 67 3.51 -1.94 2.60
N GLY A 68 2.95 -0.74 2.70
CA GLY A 68 3.67 0.51 2.49
C GLY A 68 2.70 1.66 2.23
N PRO A 69 3.20 2.81 1.76
CA PRO A 69 2.35 3.93 1.39
C PRO A 69 1.33 3.55 0.32
N SER A 70 0.13 4.08 0.43
CA SER A 70 -0.97 3.93 -0.53
C SER A 70 -1.64 5.27 -0.74
N VAL A 71 -2.26 5.49 -1.89
CA VAL A 71 -3.07 6.70 -2.15
C VAL A 71 -4.35 6.64 -1.31
N ASP A 72 -4.37 7.39 -0.22
CA ASP A 72 -5.50 7.47 0.72
C ASP A 72 -6.37 8.73 0.51
N GLY A 73 -5.89 9.68 -0.30
CA GLY A 73 -6.57 10.96 -0.55
C GLY A 73 -6.42 11.99 0.57
N VAL A 74 -5.68 11.67 1.64
CA VAL A 74 -5.45 12.56 2.80
C VAL A 74 -3.96 12.86 2.94
N VAL A 75 -3.15 11.83 3.21
CA VAL A 75 -1.69 11.96 3.37
C VAL A 75 -1.01 11.85 2.02
N VAL A 76 -1.42 10.86 1.20
CA VAL A 76 -0.93 10.66 -0.16
C VAL A 76 -2.08 10.91 -1.11
N THR A 77 -2.06 12.07 -1.75
CA THR A 77 -3.09 12.50 -2.70
C THR A 77 -2.90 11.81 -4.05
N ALA A 78 -4.01 11.61 -4.79
CA ALA A 78 -3.97 10.90 -6.08
C ALA A 78 -3.07 11.55 -7.14
N ASP A 79 -2.81 12.85 -7.02
CA ASP A 79 -1.98 13.63 -7.94
C ASP A 79 -0.48 13.65 -7.57
N TYR A 80 -0.06 12.93 -6.52
CA TYR A 80 1.33 13.00 -6.01
C TYR A 80 2.37 12.69 -7.09
N ARG A 81 2.09 11.70 -7.97
CA ARG A 81 2.97 11.32 -9.08
C ARG A 81 3.16 12.47 -10.07
N ILE A 82 2.06 13.17 -10.41
CA ILE A 82 2.06 14.31 -11.33
C ILE A 82 2.85 15.47 -10.72
N ARG A 83 2.60 15.78 -9.43
CA ARG A 83 3.29 16.84 -8.72
C ARG A 83 4.80 16.60 -8.67
N LEU A 84 5.24 15.39 -8.38
CA LEU A 84 6.66 15.02 -8.34
C LEU A 84 7.31 15.02 -9.72
N ALA A 85 6.63 14.52 -10.74
CA ALA A 85 7.14 14.53 -12.11
C ALA A 85 7.35 15.96 -12.63
N ARG A 86 6.46 16.89 -12.26
CA ARG A 86 6.57 18.31 -12.62
C ARG A 86 7.78 18.99 -11.98
N VAL A 87 8.05 18.71 -10.69
CA VAL A 87 9.24 19.21 -9.99
C VAL A 87 10.52 18.72 -10.67
N ARG A 88 10.56 17.44 -11.08
CA ARG A 88 11.71 16.90 -11.83
C ARG A 88 11.92 17.63 -13.16
N GLY A 89 10.85 17.95 -13.90
CA GLY A 89 10.92 18.74 -15.13
C GLY A 89 11.43 20.17 -14.91
N MET A 90 11.03 20.82 -13.81
CA MET A 90 11.53 22.14 -13.42
C MET A 90 13.02 22.12 -13.04
N MET A 91 13.50 21.07 -12.35
CA MET A 91 14.91 20.96 -11.95
C MET A 91 15.85 20.62 -13.12
N SER A 92 15.36 19.96 -14.19
CA SER A 92 16.14 19.73 -15.41
C SER A 92 16.34 20.97 -16.28
N GLY A 93 15.63 22.08 -15.99
CA GLY A 93 15.77 23.36 -16.70
C GLY A 93 16.87 24.28 -16.14
N VAL A 94 17.45 23.97 -14.98
CA VAL A 94 18.58 24.72 -14.41
C VAL A 94 19.87 24.13 -14.98
N LYS A 95 20.31 24.66 -16.13
CA LYS A 95 21.71 24.53 -16.55
C LYS A 95 22.56 25.36 -15.58
N VAL A 96 23.51 24.72 -14.91
CA VAL A 96 24.65 25.37 -14.26
C VAL A 96 25.56 25.94 -15.34
#